data_AF-A0A2T6BZG2-F1
#
_entry.id   AF-A0A2T6BZG2-F1
#
_cell.length_a   1.000
_cell.length_b   1.000
_cell.length_c   1.000
_cell.angle_alpha   90.00
_cell.angle_beta   90.00
_cell.angle_gamma   90.00
#
_symmetry.space_group_name_H-M   'P 1'
#
loop_
_entity.id
_entity.type
_entity.pdbx_description
1 polymer ?
#
loop_
_entity_poly.entity_id
_entity_poly.type
_entity_poly.pdbx_seq_one_letter_code
_entity_poly.pdbx_strand_id
1 'polypeptide(L)'
;MKKIIFLFLIASCIIGCSADDTIETPPAIVFNGNLVLKTQADVDAIGTQGYNVISGTLVIGDFFTGTNTPVPSDIVDLTPLSTITSVGRQIEIQSNPFLTSLDGLSNLRVTSGLIIRDNQNLTSLDGLTSLNRIDANPILTGQTFFSGGAIVLIDNPALTSIEALSNINPQVIHEVTIKNTGLASLEGLGNLTEIIRLQIINNDNLTSLTALEGLTSVENTVFIFGNDSLSDYCALQTSLQSNLDLTIYNVFDNQFNPTFQNIVDGDCVQ
;
A
#
# COMPACT_ATOMS: atom_id res chain seq x y z
N MET A 1 -30.34 75.45 16.33
CA MET A 1 -31.67 74.82 16.16
C MET A 1 -31.69 74.03 14.86
N LYS A 2 -31.76 72.69 14.94
CA LYS A 2 -32.58 71.79 14.12
C LYS A 2 -32.05 70.35 14.29
N LYS A 3 -32.93 69.50 14.81
CA LYS A 3 -32.79 68.04 14.99
C LYS A 3 -32.91 67.36 13.62
N ILE A 4 -32.06 66.37 13.33
CA ILE A 4 -32.27 65.35 12.28
C ILE A 4 -31.66 64.06 12.85
N ILE A 5 -32.42 63.29 13.64
CA ILE A 5 -33.19 62.08 13.28
C ILE A 5 -32.31 60.95 12.70
N PHE A 6 -32.14 59.94 13.56
CA PHE A 6 -31.63 58.59 13.33
C PHE A 6 -32.43 57.84 12.25
N LEU A 7 -31.74 57.11 11.38
CA LEU A 7 -32.28 55.91 10.74
C LEU A 7 -31.18 54.84 10.74
N PHE A 8 -31.15 54.00 11.78
CA PHE A 8 -30.38 52.76 11.79
C PHE A 8 -31.19 51.72 11.00
N LEU A 9 -30.68 51.30 9.85
CA LEU A 9 -31.20 50.13 9.15
C LEU A 9 -30.65 48.89 9.86
N ILE A 10 -31.50 48.22 10.65
CA ILE A 10 -31.20 46.92 11.24
C ILE A 10 -31.40 45.89 10.12
N ALA A 11 -30.32 45.53 9.44
CA ALA A 11 -30.31 44.33 8.60
C ALA A 11 -30.15 43.12 9.51
N SER A 12 -31.28 42.59 9.95
CA SER A 12 -31.41 41.27 10.56
C SER A 12 -31.09 40.21 9.51
N CYS A 13 -29.81 39.87 9.34
CA CYS A 13 -29.44 38.59 8.75
C CYS A 13 -29.58 37.51 9.81
N ILE A 14 -30.73 36.84 9.77
CA ILE A 14 -30.89 35.52 10.36
C ILE A 14 -30.00 34.60 9.50
N ILE A 15 -28.74 34.45 9.89
CA ILE A 15 -27.92 33.36 9.35
C ILE A 15 -28.50 32.11 9.99
N GLY A 16 -29.27 31.38 9.18
CA GLY A 16 -29.71 30.04 9.54
C GLY A 16 -28.48 29.20 9.85
N CYS A 17 -28.48 28.56 11.01
CA CYS A 17 -27.67 27.38 11.25
C CYS A 17 -28.08 26.32 10.23
N SER A 18 -27.34 26.19 9.13
CA SER A 18 -27.16 24.85 8.58
C SER A 18 -26.26 24.12 9.56
N ALA A 19 -26.74 22.97 10.06
CA ALA A 19 -25.88 21.95 10.61
C ALA A 19 -25.01 21.42 9.46
N ASP A 20 -24.01 22.22 9.09
CA ASP A 20 -22.88 21.75 8.31
C ASP A 20 -22.02 21.06 9.37
N ASP A 21 -22.16 19.74 9.48
CA ASP A 21 -21.13 18.90 10.09
C ASP A 21 -19.89 19.03 9.21
N THR A 22 -19.22 20.18 9.29
CA THR A 22 -17.84 20.29 8.87
C THR A 22 -17.09 19.36 9.79
N ILE A 23 -16.79 18.16 9.31
CA ILE A 23 -15.79 17.29 9.93
C ILE A 23 -14.52 18.13 9.95
N GLU A 24 -14.27 18.78 11.09
CA GLU A 24 -13.07 19.58 11.30
C GLU A 24 -11.92 18.58 11.28
N THR A 25 -11.19 18.52 10.16
CA THR A 25 -10.01 17.67 10.07
C THR A 25 -9.04 18.12 11.15
N PRO A 26 -8.57 17.22 12.05
CA PRO A 26 -7.65 17.58 13.10
C PRO A 26 -6.45 18.35 12.52
N PRO A 27 -5.94 19.38 13.23
CA PRO A 27 -4.77 20.11 12.76
C PRO A 27 -3.60 19.15 12.49
N ALA A 28 -2.92 19.35 11.36
CA ALA A 28 -1.76 18.54 11.00
C ALA A 28 -0.58 18.83 11.95
N ILE A 29 -0.11 17.80 12.65
CA ILE A 29 1.10 17.79 13.46
C ILE A 29 2.14 17.00 12.67
N VAL A 30 3.10 17.71 12.07
CA VAL A 30 3.99 17.18 11.04
C VAL A 30 5.36 16.83 11.60
N PHE A 31 5.81 15.60 11.39
CA PHE A 31 7.22 15.23 11.49
C PHE A 31 7.90 15.55 10.16
N ASN A 32 8.90 16.44 10.20
CA ASN A 32 9.62 16.86 9.00
C ASN A 32 10.81 15.92 8.73
N GLY A 33 10.77 15.23 7.60
CA GLY A 33 11.82 14.33 7.14
C GLY A 33 11.46 12.85 7.29
N ASN A 34 12.49 11.99 7.17
CA ASN A 34 12.32 10.55 7.33
C ASN A 34 12.33 10.18 8.81
N LEU A 35 11.40 9.32 9.21
CA LEU A 35 11.29 8.78 10.56
C LEU A 35 11.69 7.31 10.53
N VAL A 36 12.62 6.90 11.39
CA VAL A 36 13.08 5.52 11.53
C VAL A 36 12.86 5.08 12.97
N LEU A 37 12.05 4.05 13.16
CA LEU A 37 11.71 3.45 14.45
C LEU A 37 12.33 2.06 14.48
N LYS A 38 13.46 1.89 15.16
CA LYS A 38 14.21 0.62 15.14
C LYS A 38 13.76 -0.34 16.23
N THR A 39 13.18 0.17 17.30
CA THR A 39 12.80 -0.58 18.50
C THR A 39 11.39 -0.22 18.97
N GLN A 40 10.81 -1.06 19.82
CA GLN A 40 9.52 -0.74 20.46
C GLN A 40 9.61 0.59 21.24
N ALA A 41 10.74 0.86 21.89
CA ALA A 41 10.95 2.11 22.61
C ALA A 41 10.88 3.34 21.68
N ASP A 42 11.32 3.23 20.42
CA ASP A 42 11.19 4.32 19.44
C ASP A 42 9.72 4.54 19.04
N VAL A 43 8.97 3.45 18.85
CA VAL A 43 7.54 3.47 18.55
C VAL A 43 6.75 4.12 19.69
N ASP A 44 7.03 3.72 20.93
CA ASP A 44 6.40 4.30 22.12
C ASP A 44 6.73 5.79 22.25
N ALA A 45 8.01 6.16 22.05
CA ALA A 45 8.45 7.54 22.16
C ALA A 45 7.76 8.45 21.13
N ILE A 46 7.67 8.02 19.86
CA ILE A 46 7.03 8.84 18.82
C ILE A 46 5.52 8.97 19.03
N GLY A 47 4.86 7.93 19.55
CA GLY A 47 3.42 7.96 19.83
C GLY A 47 3.02 9.04 20.84
N THR A 48 3.92 9.40 21.77
CA THR A 48 3.68 10.49 22.72
C THR A 48 3.71 11.90 22.11
N GLN A 49 4.22 12.04 20.87
CA GLN A 49 4.40 13.34 20.22
C GLN A 49 3.15 13.80 19.45
N GLY A 50 2.18 12.90 19.22
CA GLY A 50 0.93 13.23 18.55
C GLY A 50 1.07 13.57 17.05
N TYR A 51 2.18 13.22 16.41
CA TYR A 51 2.35 13.40 14.97
C TYR A 51 1.25 12.64 14.22
N ASN A 52 0.66 13.27 13.21
CA ASN A 52 -0.34 12.66 12.34
C ASN A 52 0.05 12.67 10.85
N VAL A 53 1.16 13.34 10.52
CA VAL A 53 1.75 13.39 9.18
C VAL A 53 3.26 13.21 9.29
N ILE A 54 3.82 12.30 8.49
CA ILE A 54 5.26 12.18 8.27
C ILE A 54 5.55 12.73 6.88
N SER A 55 6.37 13.78 6.75
CA SER A 55 6.62 14.38 5.43
C SER A 55 7.54 13.55 4.54
N GLY A 56 8.32 12.64 5.13
CA GLY A 56 9.25 11.74 4.46
C GLY A 56 8.81 10.28 4.47
N THR A 57 9.80 9.38 4.53
CA THR A 57 9.60 7.94 4.68
C THR A 57 9.38 7.59 6.15
N LEU A 58 8.45 6.67 6.43
CA LEU A 58 8.32 6.03 7.74
C LEU A 58 8.91 4.62 7.66
N VAL A 59 9.97 4.36 8.42
CA VAL A 59 10.58 3.04 8.55
C VAL A 59 10.30 2.48 9.94
N ILE A 60 9.74 1.27 10.00
CA ILE A 60 9.42 0.51 11.20
C ILE A 60 10.25 -0.79 11.17
N GLY A 61 11.20 -0.89 12.09
CA GLY A 61 12.25 -1.90 12.11
C GLY A 61 13.54 -1.41 11.44
N ASP A 62 14.34 -2.33 10.88
CA ASP A 62 15.65 -2.00 10.31
C ASP A 62 15.78 -2.40 8.84
N PHE A 63 16.08 -1.39 8.00
CA PHE A 63 16.46 -1.58 6.61
C PHE A 63 17.90 -2.12 6.55
N PHE A 64 18.23 -2.89 5.52
CA PHE A 64 19.60 -3.32 5.23
C PHE A 64 20.59 -2.14 5.32
N THR A 65 21.29 -2.00 6.44
CA THR A 65 22.35 -1.01 6.60
C THR A 65 23.70 -1.73 6.57
N GLY A 66 24.35 -1.73 5.40
CA GLY A 66 25.79 -2.00 5.22
C GLY A 66 26.31 -3.42 5.48
N THR A 67 25.60 -4.27 6.21
CA THR A 67 26.06 -5.63 6.62
C THR A 67 25.33 -6.77 5.90
N ASN A 68 24.43 -6.46 4.95
CA ASN A 68 23.56 -7.39 4.23
C ASN A 68 22.70 -8.32 5.14
N THR A 69 22.65 -8.06 6.44
CA THR A 69 21.86 -8.83 7.42
C THR A 69 21.08 -7.83 8.26
N PRO A 70 19.74 -7.77 8.13
CA PRO A 70 18.93 -6.91 8.97
C PRO A 70 19.09 -7.29 10.44
N VAL A 71 19.15 -6.31 11.33
CA VAL A 71 19.10 -6.56 12.77
C VAL A 71 17.62 -6.74 13.14
N PRO A 72 17.19 -7.91 13.65
CA PRO A 72 15.80 -8.11 14.01
C PRO A 72 15.36 -7.14 15.10
N SER A 73 14.21 -6.49 14.90
CA SER A 73 13.63 -5.54 15.85
C SER A 73 12.87 -6.25 16.98
N ASP A 74 12.73 -5.58 18.12
CA ASP A 74 11.88 -5.98 19.25
C ASP A 74 10.45 -5.41 19.18
N ILE A 75 10.09 -4.75 18.08
CA ILE A 75 8.75 -4.17 17.87
C ILE A 75 7.68 -5.27 17.83
N VAL A 76 6.67 -5.09 18.66
CA VAL A 76 5.51 -5.99 18.82
C VAL A 76 4.16 -5.27 18.69
N ASP A 77 4.15 -3.95 18.93
CA ASP A 77 2.92 -3.15 19.03
C ASP A 77 3.08 -1.81 18.30
N LEU A 78 2.21 -1.57 17.31
CA LEU A 78 2.18 -0.30 16.56
C LEU A 78 1.08 0.64 17.04
N THR A 79 0.29 0.30 18.06
CA THR A 79 -0.79 1.15 18.57
C THR A 79 -0.36 2.58 18.93
N PRO A 80 0.88 2.85 19.38
CA PRO A 80 1.34 4.23 19.56
C PRO A 80 1.31 5.08 18.28
N LEU A 81 1.32 4.46 17.09
CA LEU A 81 1.26 5.13 15.78
C LEU A 81 -0.16 5.45 15.30
N SER A 82 -1.19 5.18 16.10
CA SER A 82 -2.60 5.35 15.76
C SER A 82 -3.00 6.74 15.26
N THR A 83 -2.21 7.77 15.56
CA THR A 83 -2.47 9.15 15.09
C THR A 83 -2.01 9.39 13.66
N ILE A 84 -1.15 8.53 13.10
CA ILE A 84 -0.58 8.71 11.77
C ILE A 84 -1.65 8.48 10.70
N THR A 85 -1.89 9.53 9.90
CA THR A 85 -2.87 9.52 8.82
C THR A 85 -2.25 9.59 7.43
N SER A 86 -1.03 10.10 7.31
CA SER A 86 -0.34 10.27 6.03
C SER A 86 1.17 10.14 6.16
N VAL A 87 1.78 9.47 5.17
CA VAL A 87 3.22 9.38 4.97
C VAL A 87 3.53 9.91 3.57
N GLY A 88 4.31 10.99 3.49
CA GLY A 88 4.56 11.72 2.24
C GLY A 88 5.39 10.94 1.22
N ARG A 89 6.15 9.94 1.67
CA ARG A 89 6.89 8.99 0.81
C ARG A 89 6.37 7.58 1.08
N GLN A 90 7.24 6.57 1.13
CA GLN A 90 6.86 5.19 1.40
C GLN A 90 6.81 4.89 2.90
N ILE A 91 6.01 3.89 3.27
CA ILE A 91 6.12 3.19 4.55
C ILE A 91 6.87 1.88 4.33
N GLU A 92 7.84 1.61 5.20
CA GLU A 92 8.63 0.39 5.23
C GLU A 92 8.46 -0.30 6.57
N ILE A 93 7.91 -1.51 6.57
CA ILE A 93 7.74 -2.33 7.78
C ILE A 93 8.59 -3.58 7.59
N GLN A 94 9.72 -3.66 8.29
CA GLN A 94 10.70 -4.68 7.97
C GLN A 94 11.52 -5.21 9.13
N SER A 95 11.82 -6.51 9.05
CA SER A 95 12.68 -7.20 10.02
C SER A 95 12.10 -7.16 11.45
N ASN A 96 10.77 -7.25 11.58
CA ASN A 96 10.08 -7.30 12.86
C ASN A 96 9.59 -8.73 13.12
N PRO A 97 10.44 -9.65 13.62
CA PRO A 97 10.08 -11.06 13.75
C PRO A 97 8.96 -11.30 14.78
N PHE A 98 8.71 -10.37 15.71
CA PHE A 98 7.67 -10.52 16.74
C PHE A 98 6.37 -9.78 16.41
N LEU A 99 6.34 -9.00 15.33
CA LEU A 99 5.16 -8.25 14.91
C LEU A 99 4.15 -9.20 14.26
N THR A 100 2.94 -9.25 14.81
CA THR A 100 1.87 -10.15 14.35
C THR A 100 0.72 -9.45 13.65
N SER A 101 0.59 -8.14 13.88
CA SER A 101 -0.49 -7.28 13.39
C SER A 101 0.04 -5.89 13.06
N LEU A 102 -0.67 -5.17 12.19
CA LEU A 102 -0.43 -3.74 11.91
C LEU A 102 -1.37 -2.82 12.70
N ASP A 103 -2.04 -3.34 13.73
CA ASP A 103 -2.91 -2.57 14.61
C ASP A 103 -2.18 -1.37 15.18
N GLY A 104 -2.70 -0.18 14.89
CA GLY A 104 -2.01 1.09 15.09
C GLY A 104 -1.75 1.88 13.81
N LEU A 105 -1.87 1.26 12.64
CA LEU A 105 -1.88 1.96 11.35
C LEU A 105 -3.28 2.18 10.79
N SER A 106 -4.33 1.89 11.56
CA SER A 106 -5.73 1.89 11.10
C SER A 106 -6.27 3.25 10.68
N ASN A 107 -5.56 4.34 10.98
CA ASN A 107 -5.87 5.69 10.53
C ASN A 107 -5.03 6.14 9.34
N LEU A 108 -4.04 5.35 8.88
CA LEU A 108 -3.23 5.65 7.71
C LEU A 108 -4.10 5.60 6.46
N ARG A 109 -4.16 6.73 5.73
CA ARG A 109 -4.99 6.88 4.53
C ARG A 109 -4.18 6.98 3.26
N VAL A 110 -3.00 7.61 3.34
CA VAL A 110 -2.19 7.95 2.18
C VAL A 110 -0.72 7.61 2.41
N THR A 111 -0.11 6.93 1.46
CA THR A 111 1.34 6.78 1.31
C THR A 111 1.73 6.85 -0.16
N SER A 112 3.01 6.96 -0.50
CA SER A 112 3.51 6.82 -1.89
C SER A 112 4.09 5.43 -2.18
N GLY A 113 4.10 4.53 -1.20
CA GLY A 113 4.55 3.15 -1.38
C GLY A 113 4.42 2.35 -0.10
N LEU A 114 4.04 1.08 -0.23
CA LEU A 114 3.90 0.13 0.85
C LEU A 114 4.94 -0.99 0.66
N ILE A 115 5.92 -1.05 1.56
CA ILE A 115 6.96 -2.06 1.55
C ILE A 115 6.90 -2.81 2.88
N ILE A 116 6.61 -4.11 2.82
CA ILE A 116 6.56 -4.99 3.99
C ILE A 116 7.49 -6.16 3.73
N ARG A 117 8.55 -6.29 4.53
CA ARG A 117 9.58 -7.32 4.30
C ARG A 117 10.04 -8.03 5.57
N ASP A 118 10.22 -9.34 5.54
CA ASP A 118 10.85 -10.10 6.63
C ASP A 118 10.15 -9.90 7.99
N ASN A 119 8.82 -9.96 7.98
CA ASN A 119 8.01 -10.00 9.20
C ASN A 119 7.44 -11.41 9.36
N GLN A 120 8.26 -12.29 9.91
CA GLN A 120 8.04 -13.75 9.93
C GLN A 120 6.70 -14.19 10.56
N ASN A 121 6.15 -13.40 11.49
CA ASN A 121 4.91 -13.70 12.20
C ASN A 121 3.73 -12.78 11.82
N LEU A 122 3.90 -11.89 10.84
CA LEU A 122 2.81 -11.02 10.38
C LEU A 122 1.81 -11.84 9.56
N THR A 123 0.55 -11.87 9.99
CA THR A 123 -0.47 -12.78 9.41
C THR A 123 -1.41 -12.14 8.41
N SER A 124 -1.70 -10.84 8.58
CA SER A 124 -2.56 -10.05 7.70
C SER A 124 -2.13 -8.58 7.65
N LEU A 125 -2.79 -7.80 6.79
CA LEU A 125 -2.62 -6.36 6.70
C LEU A 125 -3.78 -5.58 7.34
N ASP A 126 -4.57 -6.18 8.23
CA ASP A 126 -5.85 -5.62 8.74
C ASP A 126 -5.72 -4.25 9.42
N GLY A 127 -4.54 -3.89 9.90
CA GLY A 127 -4.24 -2.53 10.36
C GLY A 127 -4.24 -1.46 9.26
N LEU A 128 -4.41 -1.81 7.98
CA LEU A 128 -4.37 -0.88 6.84
C LEU A 128 -5.73 -0.66 6.17
N THR A 129 -6.85 -1.03 6.78
CA THR A 129 -8.18 -0.93 6.13
C THR A 129 -8.58 0.49 5.71
N SER A 130 -8.01 1.54 6.33
CA SER A 130 -8.24 2.94 5.93
C SER A 130 -7.34 3.42 4.79
N LEU A 131 -6.33 2.63 4.42
CA LEU A 131 -5.39 2.98 3.36
C LEU A 131 -6.14 2.96 2.04
N ASN A 132 -6.39 4.14 1.51
CA ASN A 132 -7.16 4.31 0.28
C ASN A 132 -6.34 4.92 -0.84
N ARG A 133 -5.09 5.33 -0.59
CA ARG A 133 -4.22 5.91 -1.60
C ARG A 133 -2.77 5.46 -1.44
N ILE A 134 -2.24 4.86 -2.52
CA ILE A 134 -0.81 4.67 -2.73
C ILE A 134 -0.42 5.54 -3.92
N ASP A 135 -0.07 6.80 -3.64
CA ASP A 135 0.13 7.80 -4.67
C ASP A 135 1.43 7.54 -5.45
N ALA A 136 1.29 7.43 -6.76
CA ALA A 136 2.40 7.60 -7.67
C ALA A 136 2.81 9.08 -7.68
N ASN A 137 3.74 9.50 -6.80
CA ASN A 137 4.23 10.87 -6.84
C ASN A 137 5.36 11.02 -7.89
N PRO A 138 5.09 11.57 -9.09
CA PRO A 138 6.11 11.71 -10.13
C PRO A 138 7.20 12.72 -9.75
N ILE A 139 6.97 13.59 -8.76
CA ILE A 139 7.96 14.57 -8.28
C ILE A 139 9.01 13.87 -7.40
N LEU A 140 8.70 12.68 -6.86
CA LEU A 140 9.60 11.91 -6.01
C LEU A 140 10.45 10.88 -6.78
N THR A 141 10.48 10.92 -8.12
CA THR A 141 11.35 10.07 -8.93
C THR A 141 12.81 10.20 -8.47
N GLY A 142 13.44 9.09 -8.08
CA GLY A 142 14.81 9.06 -7.53
C GLY A 142 14.91 9.34 -6.03
N GLN A 143 13.79 9.57 -5.34
CA GLN A 143 13.73 9.67 -3.89
C GLN A 143 13.06 8.43 -3.28
N THR A 144 12.09 7.80 -3.91
CA THR A 144 11.55 6.50 -3.45
C THR A 144 12.33 5.32 -4.07
N PHE A 145 12.26 4.12 -3.46
CA PHE A 145 12.86 2.91 -4.07
C PHE A 145 12.22 2.61 -5.45
N PHE A 146 10.92 2.90 -5.56
CA PHE A 146 10.14 2.72 -6.77
C PHE A 146 9.49 4.05 -7.15
N SER A 147 9.70 4.49 -8.38
CA SER A 147 8.97 5.64 -8.91
C SER A 147 7.52 5.22 -9.20
N GLY A 148 6.54 5.85 -8.52
CA GLY A 148 5.12 5.81 -8.90
C GLY A 148 4.19 4.80 -8.21
N GLY A 149 4.30 4.66 -6.88
CA GLY A 149 3.38 3.79 -6.12
C GLY A 149 3.81 2.33 -6.23
N ALA A 150 4.09 1.70 -5.09
CA ALA A 150 4.52 0.32 -5.05
C ALA A 150 3.85 -0.43 -3.90
N ILE A 151 3.50 -1.69 -4.16
CA ILE A 151 3.08 -2.68 -3.16
C ILE A 151 4.11 -3.80 -3.22
N VAL A 152 4.94 -3.89 -2.18
CA VAL A 152 6.06 -4.84 -2.11
C VAL A 152 5.96 -5.69 -0.86
N LEU A 153 5.64 -6.97 -1.04
CA LEU A 153 5.45 -7.97 0.01
C LEU A 153 6.55 -9.03 -0.10
N ILE A 154 7.59 -8.78 0.69
CA ILE A 154 8.90 -9.45 0.81
C ILE A 154 9.06 -10.53 1.88
N ASP A 155 9.16 -11.84 1.64
CA ASP A 155 9.60 -12.79 2.70
C ASP A 155 8.74 -12.70 3.99
N ASN A 156 7.41 -12.72 3.85
CA ASN A 156 6.46 -12.72 4.97
C ASN A 156 5.69 -14.05 4.95
N PRO A 157 6.30 -15.18 5.36
CA PRO A 157 5.74 -16.51 5.13
C PRO A 157 4.43 -16.79 5.90
N ALA A 158 4.18 -16.07 7.00
CA ALA A 158 2.92 -16.17 7.75
C ALA A 158 1.79 -15.30 7.15
N LEU A 159 2.08 -14.42 6.18
CA LEU A 159 1.11 -13.50 5.61
C LEU A 159 0.14 -14.27 4.71
N THR A 160 -1.12 -14.36 5.13
CA THR A 160 -2.16 -15.14 4.45
C THR A 160 -3.31 -14.30 3.90
N SER A 161 -3.39 -13.02 4.26
CA SER A 161 -4.40 -12.10 3.75
C SER A 161 -3.84 -10.69 3.50
N ILE A 162 -4.27 -10.10 2.39
CA ILE A 162 -4.04 -8.69 2.02
C ILE A 162 -5.35 -7.96 1.73
N GLU A 163 -6.49 -8.48 2.19
CA GLU A 163 -7.82 -7.92 1.91
C GLU A 163 -7.97 -6.46 2.32
N ALA A 164 -7.22 -6.02 3.34
CA ALA A 164 -7.17 -4.63 3.79
C ALA A 164 -6.79 -3.63 2.67
N LEU A 165 -6.13 -4.09 1.60
CA LEU A 165 -5.76 -3.27 0.45
C LEU A 165 -6.90 -3.02 -0.53
N SER A 166 -8.09 -3.59 -0.31
CA SER A 166 -9.24 -3.47 -1.22
C SER A 166 -9.71 -2.02 -1.42
N ASN A 167 -9.34 -1.08 -0.55
CA ASN A 167 -9.83 0.30 -0.61
C ASN A 167 -8.94 1.25 -1.44
N ILE A 168 -7.87 0.75 -2.06
CA ILE A 168 -6.91 1.58 -2.82
C ILE A 168 -7.55 2.22 -4.07
N ASN A 169 -7.39 3.54 -4.19
CA ASN A 169 -7.85 4.42 -5.27
C ASN A 169 -6.99 5.71 -5.30
N PRO A 170 -6.21 6.03 -6.35
CA PRO A 170 -6.33 5.52 -7.71
C PRO A 170 -5.87 4.08 -7.85
N GLN A 171 -6.49 3.40 -8.81
CA GLN A 171 -6.31 1.98 -9.12
C GLN A 171 -5.04 1.71 -9.96
N VAL A 172 -4.13 2.70 -10.02
CA VAL A 172 -2.89 2.67 -10.83
C VAL A 172 -1.71 2.53 -9.88
N ILE A 173 -0.98 1.41 -9.98
CA ILE A 173 0.18 1.09 -9.13
C ILE A 173 1.34 0.72 -10.05
N HIS A 174 2.46 1.40 -9.98
CA HIS A 174 3.57 1.09 -10.89
C HIS A 174 4.15 -0.30 -10.64
N GLU A 175 4.32 -0.72 -9.39
CA GLU A 175 4.96 -1.99 -9.08
C GLU A 175 4.21 -2.80 -8.02
N VAL A 176 3.88 -4.04 -8.37
CA VAL A 176 3.38 -5.06 -7.46
C VAL A 176 4.37 -6.20 -7.44
N THR A 177 5.03 -6.38 -6.29
CA THR A 177 6.01 -7.44 -6.07
C THR A 177 5.61 -8.25 -4.85
N ILE A 178 5.23 -9.52 -5.05
CA ILE A 178 4.82 -10.44 -3.99
C ILE A 178 5.72 -11.65 -4.05
N LYS A 179 6.50 -11.87 -2.99
CA LYS A 179 7.49 -12.93 -2.96
C LYS A 179 7.58 -13.62 -1.60
N ASN A 180 7.65 -14.96 -1.61
CA ASN A 180 7.84 -15.78 -0.42
C ASN A 180 6.80 -15.43 0.68
N THR A 181 5.52 -15.46 0.31
CA THR A 181 4.41 -15.21 1.23
C THR A 181 3.56 -16.47 1.43
N GLY A 182 2.75 -16.48 2.49
CA GLY A 182 1.77 -17.55 2.74
C GLY A 182 0.46 -17.39 1.96
N LEU A 183 0.37 -16.41 1.06
CA LEU A 183 -0.88 -16.03 0.38
C LEU A 183 -1.38 -17.15 -0.53
N ALA A 184 -2.64 -17.54 -0.32
CA ALA A 184 -3.37 -18.44 -1.21
C ALA A 184 -4.15 -17.71 -2.31
N SER A 185 -4.37 -16.41 -2.12
CA SER A 185 -5.10 -15.52 -3.02
C SER A 185 -4.52 -14.10 -2.94
N LEU A 186 -4.78 -13.29 -3.97
CA LEU A 186 -4.49 -11.87 -4.02
C LEU A 186 -5.72 -10.99 -3.72
N GLU A 187 -6.76 -11.54 -3.08
CA GLU A 187 -7.92 -10.76 -2.63
C GLU A 187 -7.46 -9.55 -1.82
N GLY A 188 -7.95 -8.38 -2.21
CA GLY A 188 -7.42 -7.08 -1.78
C GLY A 188 -6.79 -6.27 -2.92
N LEU A 189 -6.34 -6.93 -3.99
CA LEU A 189 -5.80 -6.24 -5.19
C LEU A 189 -6.80 -6.12 -6.35
N GLY A 190 -8.03 -6.61 -6.20
CA GLY A 190 -9.03 -6.64 -7.30
C GLY A 190 -9.56 -5.30 -7.77
N ASN A 191 -9.25 -4.24 -7.04
CA ASN A 191 -9.53 -2.88 -7.50
C ASN A 191 -8.40 -2.30 -8.36
N LEU A 192 -7.27 -2.97 -8.58
CA LEU A 192 -6.23 -2.43 -9.46
C LEU A 192 -6.66 -2.52 -10.94
N THR A 193 -6.38 -1.46 -11.71
CA THR A 193 -6.68 -1.37 -13.14
C THR A 193 -5.42 -1.32 -13.99
N GLU A 194 -4.35 -0.68 -13.52
CA GLU A 194 -3.12 -0.51 -14.29
C GLU A 194 -1.89 -0.80 -13.42
N ILE A 195 -1.00 -1.66 -13.95
CA ILE A 195 0.29 -1.97 -13.33
C ILE A 195 1.41 -1.83 -14.37
N ILE A 196 2.61 -1.38 -13.96
CA ILE A 196 3.78 -1.35 -14.87
C ILE A 196 4.66 -2.58 -14.67
N ARG A 197 4.81 -3.10 -13.46
CA ARG A 197 5.55 -4.33 -13.19
C ARG A 197 4.78 -5.23 -12.24
N LEU A 198 4.49 -6.44 -12.72
CA LEU A 198 3.93 -7.52 -11.92
C LEU A 198 5.00 -8.58 -11.69
N GLN A 199 5.36 -8.79 -10.43
CA GLN A 199 6.30 -9.83 -10.00
C GLN A 199 5.66 -10.71 -8.92
N ILE A 200 5.42 -11.98 -9.24
CA ILE A 200 4.83 -12.96 -8.32
C ILE A 200 5.78 -14.16 -8.23
N ILE A 201 6.49 -14.29 -7.11
CA ILE A 201 7.66 -15.18 -7.01
C ILE A 201 7.56 -16.08 -5.78
N ASN A 202 7.65 -17.40 -5.94
CA ASN A 202 7.75 -18.34 -4.80
C ASN A 202 6.62 -18.16 -3.76
N ASN A 203 5.36 -18.04 -4.22
CA ASN A 203 4.19 -18.05 -3.35
C ASN A 203 3.50 -19.41 -3.53
N ASP A 204 4.05 -20.44 -2.90
CA ASP A 204 3.69 -21.85 -3.15
C ASP A 204 2.20 -22.16 -2.89
N ASN A 205 1.54 -21.39 -2.02
CA ASN A 205 0.12 -21.53 -1.72
C ASN A 205 -0.80 -20.83 -2.73
N LEU A 206 -0.28 -19.91 -3.54
CA LEU A 206 -1.10 -19.09 -4.44
C LEU A 206 -1.59 -19.94 -5.60
N THR A 207 -2.91 -20.08 -5.74
CA THR A 207 -3.51 -20.97 -6.76
C THR A 207 -3.97 -20.26 -8.01
N SER A 208 -4.33 -18.97 -7.90
CA SER A 208 -4.94 -18.21 -8.98
C SER A 208 -4.63 -16.72 -8.90
N LEU A 209 -4.61 -16.06 -10.07
CA LEU A 209 -4.57 -14.60 -10.22
C LEU A 209 -5.97 -13.97 -10.37
N THR A 210 -7.07 -14.72 -10.20
CA THR A 210 -8.45 -14.23 -10.41
C THR A 210 -8.75 -12.89 -9.75
N ALA A 211 -8.19 -12.65 -8.57
CA ALA A 211 -8.32 -11.38 -7.86
C ALA A 211 -7.72 -10.18 -8.61
N LEU A 212 -7.11 -10.35 -9.79
CA LEU A 212 -6.61 -9.27 -10.65
C LEU A 212 -7.47 -9.05 -11.90
N GLU A 213 -8.70 -9.59 -11.97
CA GLU A 213 -9.58 -9.49 -13.14
C GLU A 213 -9.93 -8.05 -13.56
N GLY A 214 -9.79 -7.08 -12.64
CA GLY A 214 -9.97 -5.66 -12.91
C GLY A 214 -8.86 -5.02 -13.74
N LEU A 215 -7.71 -5.70 -13.93
CA LEU A 215 -6.57 -5.16 -14.67
C LEU A 215 -6.89 -5.00 -16.16
N THR A 216 -6.75 -3.77 -16.65
CA THR A 216 -6.90 -3.40 -18.06
C THR A 216 -5.55 -3.18 -18.74
N SER A 217 -4.47 -2.96 -17.97
CA SER A 217 -3.10 -2.80 -18.48
C SER A 217 -2.06 -3.37 -17.52
N VAL A 218 -1.11 -4.16 -18.05
CA VAL A 218 0.13 -4.55 -17.37
C VAL A 218 1.33 -4.28 -18.27
N GLU A 219 1.96 -3.12 -18.13
CA GLU A 219 3.06 -2.72 -19.01
C GLU A 219 4.38 -3.47 -18.68
N ASN A 220 5.46 -3.09 -19.38
CA ASN A 220 6.87 -3.40 -19.10
C ASN A 220 7.23 -4.84 -18.70
N THR A 221 6.85 -5.32 -17.51
CA THR A 221 7.24 -6.63 -16.97
C THR A 221 6.07 -7.42 -16.39
N VAL A 222 5.91 -8.65 -16.87
CA VAL A 222 5.25 -9.76 -16.18
C VAL A 222 6.31 -10.81 -15.87
N PHE A 223 6.55 -11.05 -14.59
CA PHE A 223 7.50 -12.05 -14.11
C PHE A 223 6.84 -12.92 -13.03
N ILE A 224 6.55 -14.18 -13.36
CA ILE A 224 5.84 -15.12 -12.48
C ILE A 224 6.63 -16.42 -12.43
N PHE A 225 7.21 -16.73 -11.26
CA PHE A 225 8.18 -17.81 -11.11
C PHE A 225 8.04 -18.54 -9.79
N GLY A 226 8.19 -19.87 -9.81
CA GLY A 226 8.30 -20.68 -8.59
C GLY A 226 7.01 -20.78 -7.77
N ASN A 227 5.84 -20.53 -8.35
CA ASN A 227 4.57 -20.63 -7.63
C ASN A 227 3.96 -22.03 -7.83
N ASP A 228 4.32 -22.96 -6.94
CA ASP A 228 4.06 -24.40 -7.06
C ASP A 228 2.58 -24.80 -7.19
N SER A 229 1.63 -23.95 -6.77
CA SER A 229 0.19 -24.22 -6.89
C SER A 229 -0.52 -23.36 -7.94
N LEU A 230 0.17 -22.41 -8.58
CA LEU A 230 -0.47 -21.39 -9.43
C LEU A 230 -0.84 -21.94 -10.80
N SER A 231 -2.14 -22.14 -11.04
CA SER A 231 -2.63 -22.75 -12.28
C SER A 231 -3.61 -21.90 -13.09
N ASP A 232 -4.08 -20.77 -12.55
CA ASP A 232 -5.06 -19.89 -13.20
C ASP A 232 -4.53 -18.46 -13.37
N TYR A 233 -4.41 -18.06 -14.64
CA TYR A 233 -3.86 -16.79 -15.11
C TYR A 233 -4.91 -15.96 -15.86
N CYS A 234 -6.17 -16.40 -15.93
CA CYS A 234 -7.16 -15.82 -16.83
C CYS A 234 -7.47 -14.34 -16.55
N ALA A 235 -7.27 -13.90 -15.31
CA ALA A 235 -7.33 -12.47 -14.95
C ALA A 235 -6.42 -11.57 -15.78
N LEU A 236 -5.30 -12.08 -16.31
CA LEU A 236 -4.37 -11.28 -17.11
C LEU A 236 -4.79 -11.14 -18.58
N GLN A 237 -5.78 -11.91 -19.06
CA GLN A 237 -6.14 -11.95 -20.48
C GLN A 237 -6.46 -10.57 -21.05
N THR A 238 -7.32 -9.80 -20.39
CA THR A 238 -7.68 -8.45 -20.85
C THR A 238 -6.47 -7.52 -20.86
N SER A 239 -5.68 -7.51 -19.79
CA SER A 239 -4.51 -6.64 -19.64
C SER A 239 -3.37 -6.92 -20.63
N LEU A 240 -3.27 -8.16 -21.13
CA LEU A 240 -2.26 -8.57 -22.11
C LEU A 240 -2.74 -8.43 -23.55
N GLN A 241 -4.04 -8.59 -23.82
CA GLN A 241 -4.62 -8.36 -25.15
C GLN A 241 -4.54 -6.91 -25.61
N SER A 242 -4.65 -5.96 -24.68
CA SER A 242 -4.60 -4.51 -24.94
C SER A 242 -3.17 -3.95 -25.01
N ASN A 243 -2.15 -4.79 -24.81
CA ASN A 243 -0.83 -4.33 -24.43
C ASN A 243 0.13 -4.08 -25.60
N LEU A 244 0.65 -2.85 -25.71
CA LEU A 244 1.66 -2.48 -26.71
C LEU A 244 3.06 -2.25 -26.12
N ASP A 245 3.17 -2.20 -24.79
CA ASP A 245 4.36 -1.73 -24.07
C ASP A 245 5.00 -2.80 -23.15
N LEU A 246 4.53 -4.05 -23.21
CA LEU A 246 5.12 -5.17 -22.50
C LEU A 246 6.46 -5.55 -23.14
N THR A 247 7.52 -5.45 -22.34
CA THR A 247 8.89 -5.73 -22.79
C THR A 247 9.42 -7.07 -22.30
N ILE A 248 8.92 -7.56 -21.16
CA ILE A 248 9.36 -8.79 -20.50
C ILE A 248 8.13 -9.60 -20.10
N TYR A 249 8.04 -10.82 -20.63
CA TYR A 249 7.08 -11.83 -20.19
C TYR A 249 7.86 -13.11 -19.86
N ASN A 250 7.96 -13.42 -18.57
CA ASN A 250 8.63 -14.61 -18.07
C ASN A 250 7.70 -15.33 -17.10
N VAL A 251 7.13 -16.44 -17.55
CA VAL A 251 6.29 -17.33 -16.73
C VAL A 251 6.87 -18.74 -16.83
N PHE A 252 7.45 -19.23 -15.74
CA PHE A 252 8.14 -20.54 -15.70
C PHE A 252 8.20 -21.07 -14.26
N ASP A 253 8.36 -22.39 -14.11
CA ASP A 253 8.46 -23.05 -12.79
C ASP A 253 7.25 -22.83 -11.87
N ASN A 254 6.05 -22.72 -12.44
CA ASN A 254 4.78 -22.72 -11.71
C ASN A 254 3.98 -24.00 -12.02
N GLN A 255 2.85 -24.22 -11.35
CA GLN A 255 1.96 -25.35 -11.64
C GLN A 255 1.50 -25.37 -13.10
N PHE A 256 1.13 -24.19 -13.63
CA PHE A 256 0.87 -23.98 -15.05
C PHE A 256 1.77 -22.86 -15.58
N ASN A 257 2.36 -23.04 -16.77
CA ASN A 257 3.27 -22.05 -17.36
C ASN A 257 2.77 -21.64 -18.75
N PRO A 258 1.67 -20.87 -18.84
CA PRO A 258 1.15 -20.42 -20.12
C PRO A 258 2.13 -19.48 -20.80
N THR A 259 2.28 -19.62 -22.11
CA THR A 259 2.93 -18.58 -22.91
C THR A 259 2.06 -17.33 -22.96
N PHE A 260 2.65 -16.19 -23.31
CA PHE A 260 1.89 -14.95 -23.55
C PHE A 260 0.72 -15.19 -24.51
N GLN A 261 0.96 -15.93 -25.60
CA GLN A 261 -0.06 -16.23 -26.60
C GLN A 261 -1.18 -17.13 -26.04
N ASN A 262 -0.86 -18.10 -25.16
CA ASN A 262 -1.89 -18.91 -24.52
C ASN A 262 -2.86 -18.05 -23.71
N ILE A 263 -2.35 -17.09 -22.93
CA ILE A 263 -3.22 -16.18 -22.16
C ILE A 263 -4.09 -15.34 -23.12
N VAL A 264 -3.51 -14.78 -24.16
CA VAL A 264 -4.24 -13.98 -25.17
C VAL A 264 -5.36 -14.78 -25.84
N ASP A 265 -5.10 -16.06 -26.15
CA ASP A 265 -6.05 -16.96 -26.82
C ASP A 265 -7.09 -17.56 -25.85
N GLY A 266 -6.94 -17.37 -24.54
CA GLY A 266 -7.84 -17.88 -23.50
C GLY A 266 -7.46 -19.25 -22.94
N ASP A 267 -6.31 -19.80 -23.32
CA ASP A 267 -5.71 -21.02 -22.75
C ASP A 267 -4.95 -20.68 -21.45
N CYS A 268 -5.65 -20.11 -20.47
CA CYS A 268 -5.07 -19.46 -19.29
C CYS A 268 -5.25 -20.21 -17.96
N VAL A 269 -5.77 -21.45 -17.99
CA VAL A 269 -6.00 -22.26 -16.78
C VAL A 269 -5.68 -23.74 -16.98
N GLN A 270 -5.17 -24.42 -15.94
CA GLN A 270 -4.94 -25.87 -15.88
C GLN A 270 -5.46 -26.50 -14.58
#